data_AF-A0A940RNY5-F1
#
_entry.id   AF-A0A940RNY5-F1
#
_cell.length_a   1.000
_cell.length_b   1.000
_cell.length_c   1.000
_cell.angle_alpha   90.00
_cell.angle_beta   90.00
_cell.angle_gamma   90.00
#
_symmetry.space_group_name_H-M   'P 1'
#
loop_
_entity.id
_entity.type
_entity.pdbx_description
1 polymer ?
#
loop_
_entity_poly.entity_id
_entity_poly.type
_entity_poly.pdbx_seq_one_letter_code
_entity_poly.pdbx_strand_id
1 'polypeptide(L)'
;MIIALLALALQDAAPMPITVTQQPGGDWAIGLAPFDERLLPLARLVVERKAAEVCGSQSVIWGHLGYTGNIRTQPTQVMDYRQLMRCAPMNAAAFPPAPEGWQPSKADVAGATKAFEAFYVALDAGQYERAAAMFEAQTAAHLDPWIAEERNKHWSLGNGSRKVTGIQWVPNPTGAPHPGVYVRLTFAGDFEGAPVYCGAMTLYRTPGGAFAVAGNREHVLPVGEHPDAARIAEYRANYCE
;
A
#
# COMPACT_ATOMS: atom_id res chain seq x y z
N MET A 1 -51.78 5.39 10.75
CA MET A 1 -50.58 4.68 10.27
C MET A 1 -49.46 5.71 10.16
N ILE A 2 -48.58 5.77 11.15
CA ILE A 2 -47.49 6.74 11.23
C ILE A 2 -46.26 6.08 10.61
N ILE A 3 -45.77 6.63 9.51
CA ILE A 3 -44.50 6.24 8.87
C ILE A 3 -43.39 6.89 9.70
N ALA A 4 -42.72 6.09 10.52
CA ALA A 4 -41.49 6.50 11.19
C ALA A 4 -40.34 6.44 10.17
N LEU A 5 -39.85 7.61 9.75
CA LEU A 5 -38.56 7.73 9.07
C LEU A 5 -37.45 7.44 10.08
N LEU A 6 -36.83 6.27 9.96
CA LEU A 6 -35.52 6.00 10.54
C LEU A 6 -34.46 6.78 9.75
N ALA A 7 -34.13 7.98 10.24
CA ALA A 7 -32.89 8.64 9.87
C ALA A 7 -31.73 7.83 10.48
N LEU A 8 -31.04 7.07 9.65
CA LEU A 8 -29.73 6.50 9.99
C LEU A 8 -28.78 7.66 10.25
N ALA A 9 -28.46 7.89 11.51
CA ALA A 9 -27.37 8.78 11.90
C ALA A 9 -26.07 8.18 11.35
N LEU A 10 -25.55 8.79 10.29
CA LEU A 10 -24.13 8.72 9.97
C LEU A 10 -23.41 9.30 11.19
N GLN A 11 -22.87 8.44 12.05
CA GLN A 11 -21.95 8.87 13.09
C GLN A 11 -20.79 9.57 12.40
N ASP A 12 -20.63 10.86 12.67
CA ASP A 12 -19.43 11.62 12.36
C ASP A 12 -18.25 10.84 12.93
N ALA A 13 -17.52 10.11 12.07
CA ALA A 13 -16.20 9.63 12.41
C ALA A 13 -15.42 10.88 12.81
N ALA A 14 -15.05 10.99 14.09
CA ALA A 14 -14.35 12.16 14.62
C ALA A 14 -13.21 12.52 13.65
N PRO A 15 -13.15 13.77 13.16
CA PRO A 15 -12.20 14.12 12.13
C PRO A 15 -10.79 13.87 12.67
N MET A 16 -10.05 12.94 12.06
CA MET A 16 -8.63 12.72 12.38
C MET A 16 -7.90 14.05 12.13
N PRO A 17 -7.40 14.73 13.17
CA PRO A 17 -6.74 16.02 12.97
C PRO A 17 -5.56 15.87 12.02
N ILE A 18 -5.52 16.73 10.99
CA ILE A 18 -4.53 16.69 9.92
C ILE A 18 -3.60 17.89 10.05
N THR A 19 -2.31 17.66 9.90
CA THR A 19 -1.30 18.70 9.75
C THR A 19 -0.68 18.62 8.37
N VAL A 20 -0.37 19.77 7.77
CA VAL A 20 0.34 19.85 6.49
C VAL A 20 1.53 20.78 6.67
N THR A 21 2.73 20.27 6.41
CA THR A 21 3.97 21.01 6.62
C THR A 21 4.88 20.90 5.40
N GLN A 22 5.40 22.04 4.94
CA GLN A 22 6.38 22.05 3.86
C GLN A 22 7.75 21.60 4.40
N GLN A 23 8.44 20.77 3.64
CA GLN A 23 9.74 20.21 3.97
C GLN A 23 10.87 20.99 3.30
N PRO A 24 12.09 20.97 3.90
CA PRO A 24 13.29 21.38 3.19
C PRO A 24 13.41 20.61 1.86
N GLY A 25 13.55 21.33 0.75
CA GLY A 25 13.58 20.72 -0.60
C GLY A 25 12.29 20.84 -1.41
N GLY A 26 11.21 21.38 -0.82
CA GLY A 26 9.98 21.71 -1.54
C GLY A 26 8.88 20.63 -1.50
N ASP A 27 9.17 19.49 -0.87
CA ASP A 27 8.18 18.45 -0.59
C ASP A 27 7.20 18.90 0.51
N TRP A 28 6.07 18.20 0.64
CA TRP A 28 5.09 18.36 1.70
C TRP A 28 5.03 17.10 2.56
N ALA A 29 4.71 17.27 3.84
CA ALA A 29 4.38 16.18 4.75
C ALA A 29 2.96 16.38 5.29
N ILE A 30 2.11 15.38 5.10
CA ILE A 30 0.79 15.29 5.71
C ILE A 30 0.91 14.40 6.94
N GLY A 31 0.62 14.96 8.11
CA GLY A 31 0.60 14.23 9.37
C GLY A 31 -0.82 14.02 9.90
N LEU A 32 -1.05 12.91 10.60
CA LEU A 32 -2.29 12.65 11.32
C LEU A 32 -2.01 12.55 12.81
N ALA A 33 -2.91 13.08 13.64
CA ALA A 33 -2.86 12.83 15.09
C ALA A 33 -3.11 11.33 15.38
N PRO A 34 -2.71 10.82 16.55
CA PRO A 34 -2.86 9.41 16.90
C PRO A 34 -4.26 8.84 16.66
N PHE A 35 -4.33 7.63 16.11
CA PHE A 35 -5.60 6.96 15.82
C PHE A 35 -5.51 5.45 16.02
N ASP A 36 -6.66 4.80 16.14
CA ASP A 36 -6.77 3.34 16.20
C ASP A 36 -6.30 2.71 14.89
N GLU A 37 -5.35 1.76 14.93
CA GLU A 37 -4.79 1.11 13.73
C GLU A 37 -5.85 0.55 12.77
N ARG A 38 -7.01 0.13 13.29
CA ARG A 38 -8.13 -0.36 12.46
C ARG A 38 -8.67 0.71 11.49
N LEU A 39 -8.39 1.99 11.76
CA LEU A 39 -8.75 3.13 10.91
C LEU A 39 -7.68 3.46 9.86
N LEU A 40 -6.59 2.70 9.73
CA LEU A 40 -5.57 2.92 8.68
C LEU A 40 -6.15 3.06 7.26
N PRO A 41 -7.14 2.25 6.83
CA PRO A 41 -7.77 2.45 5.52
C PRO A 41 -8.45 3.82 5.38
N LEU A 42 -9.13 4.29 6.43
CA LEU A 42 -9.78 5.59 6.45
C LEU A 42 -8.74 6.73 6.49
N ALA A 43 -7.68 6.57 7.29
CA ALA A 43 -6.57 7.52 7.39
C ALA A 43 -5.94 7.79 6.02
N ARG A 44 -5.74 6.74 5.23
CA ARG A 44 -5.25 6.85 3.85
C ARG A 44 -6.18 7.69 2.96
N LEU A 45 -7.48 7.44 2.98
CA LEU A 45 -8.45 8.22 2.19
C LEU A 45 -8.46 9.70 2.57
N VAL A 46 -8.32 9.99 3.87
CA VAL A 46 -8.25 11.36 4.39
C VAL A 46 -6.98 12.06 3.89
N VAL A 47 -5.84 11.37 3.90
CA VAL A 47 -4.56 11.88 3.39
C VAL A 47 -4.59 12.09 1.88
N GLU A 48 -5.16 11.15 1.11
CA GLU A 48 -5.31 11.26 -0.34
C GLU A 48 -6.14 12.48 -0.72
N ARG A 49 -7.26 12.72 -0.03
CA ARG A 49 -8.09 13.92 -0.24
C ARG A 49 -7.31 15.20 0.08
N LYS A 50 -6.63 15.23 1.22
CA LYS A 50 -5.85 16.42 1.62
C LYS A 50 -4.71 16.71 0.64
N ALA A 51 -4.03 15.69 0.14
CA ALA A 51 -2.97 15.85 -0.86
C ALA A 51 -3.50 16.43 -2.17
N ALA A 52 -4.67 15.95 -2.63
CA ALA A 52 -5.32 16.52 -3.82
C ALA A 52 -5.68 17.99 -3.61
N GLU A 53 -6.17 18.37 -2.42
CA GLU A 53 -6.40 19.78 -2.08
C GLU A 53 -5.11 20.62 -2.10
N VAL A 54 -4.00 20.08 -1.58
CA VAL A 54 -2.69 20.76 -1.57
C VAL A 54 -2.11 20.94 -2.97
N CYS A 55 -2.22 19.92 -3.84
CA CYS A 55 -1.66 19.98 -5.19
C CYS A 55 -2.56 20.66 -6.22
N GLY A 56 -3.84 20.91 -5.91
CA GLY A 56 -4.76 21.56 -6.84
C GLY A 56 -4.89 20.80 -8.16
N SER A 57 -4.43 21.40 -9.26
CA SER A 57 -4.44 20.78 -10.60
C SER A 57 -3.20 19.93 -10.92
N GLN A 58 -2.20 19.92 -10.04
CA GLN A 58 -1.00 19.10 -10.20
C GLN A 58 -1.25 17.67 -9.70
N SER A 59 -0.50 16.71 -10.23
CA SER A 59 -0.48 15.35 -9.69
C SER A 59 0.23 15.31 -8.36
N VAL A 60 -0.29 14.48 -7.45
CA VAL A 60 0.39 14.09 -6.22
C VAL A 60 1.40 13.00 -6.58
N ILE A 61 2.68 13.26 -6.33
CA ILE A 61 3.72 12.23 -6.33
C ILE A 61 3.94 11.85 -4.87
N TRP A 62 3.56 10.63 -4.52
CA TRP A 62 3.67 10.12 -3.16
C TRP A 62 5.10 9.80 -2.79
N GLY A 63 5.48 10.24 -1.59
CA GLY A 63 6.75 9.93 -0.96
C GLY A 63 6.62 8.83 0.10
N HIS A 64 7.62 8.73 0.99
CA HIS A 64 7.63 7.77 2.09
C HIS A 64 6.44 7.98 3.03
N LEU A 65 5.80 6.88 3.38
CA LEU A 65 4.87 6.81 4.50
C LEU A 65 5.60 6.20 5.69
N GLY A 66 5.66 6.95 6.79
CA GLY A 66 6.15 6.45 8.07
C GLY A 66 5.07 6.58 9.14
N TYR A 67 5.03 5.63 10.07
CA TYR A 67 4.29 5.72 11.33
C TYR A 67 4.88 4.74 12.34
N THR A 68 4.60 4.95 13.63
CA THR A 68 4.95 4.00 14.69
C THR A 68 3.69 3.37 15.27
N GLY A 69 3.75 2.10 15.63
CA GLY A 69 2.67 1.40 16.31
C GLY A 69 2.90 1.36 17.81
N ASN A 70 1.97 1.89 18.60
CA ASN A 70 1.97 1.69 20.04
C ASN A 70 1.23 0.40 20.39
N ILE A 71 1.95 -0.72 20.37
CA ILE A 71 1.41 -2.05 20.69
C ILE A 71 1.03 -2.23 22.17
N ARG A 72 1.35 -1.26 23.04
CA ARG A 72 1.02 -1.31 24.48
C ARG A 72 -0.40 -0.83 24.78
N THR A 73 -1.07 -0.17 23.82
CA THR A 73 -2.48 0.21 23.94
C THR A 73 -3.37 -0.85 23.28
N GLN A 74 -4.59 -1.03 23.80
CA GLN A 74 -5.63 -1.80 23.13
C GLN A 74 -6.84 -0.90 22.82
N PRO A 75 -7.22 -0.72 21.54
CA PRO A 75 -6.54 -1.24 20.35
C PRO A 75 -5.16 -0.59 20.14
N THR A 76 -4.31 -1.22 19.31
CA THR A 76 -3.01 -0.67 18.92
C THR A 76 -3.23 0.70 18.28
N GLN A 77 -2.49 1.71 18.75
CA GLN A 77 -2.57 3.05 18.19
C GLN A 77 -1.46 3.29 17.18
N VAL A 78 -1.82 3.89 16.06
CA VAL A 78 -0.88 4.48 15.10
C VAL A 78 -0.49 5.86 15.62
N MET A 79 0.81 6.08 15.72
CA MET A 79 1.46 7.30 16.20
C MET A 79 2.36 7.85 15.10
N ASP A 80 2.63 9.15 15.15
CA ASP A 80 3.59 9.82 14.25
C ASP A 80 3.34 9.55 12.76
N TYR A 81 2.08 9.38 12.36
CA TYR A 81 1.73 9.13 10.97
C TYR A 81 2.17 10.30 10.12
N ARG A 82 2.97 10.01 9.09
CA ARG A 82 3.55 11.01 8.19
C ARG A 82 3.66 10.46 6.77
N GLN A 83 2.90 11.08 5.87
CA GLN A 83 2.98 10.82 4.44
C GLN A 83 3.72 11.98 3.76
N LEU A 84 4.88 11.69 3.16
CA LEU A 84 5.56 12.65 2.28
C LEU A 84 4.90 12.68 0.91
N MET A 85 4.96 13.83 0.25
CA MET A 85 4.44 14.01 -1.11
C MET A 85 5.07 15.23 -1.78
N ARG A 86 4.95 15.34 -3.10
CA ARG A 86 5.23 16.56 -3.85
C ARG A 86 4.19 16.76 -4.94
N CYS A 87 4.03 18.01 -5.36
CA CYS A 87 3.12 18.36 -6.44
C CYS A 87 3.91 18.59 -7.73
N ALA A 88 3.55 17.88 -8.80
CA ALA A 88 4.21 18.03 -10.09
C ALA A 88 3.19 17.99 -11.24
N PRO A 89 3.45 18.69 -12.35
CA PRO A 89 2.61 18.56 -13.54
C PRO A 89 2.52 17.10 -14.01
N MET A 90 1.31 16.62 -14.28
CA MET A 90 1.12 15.29 -14.86
C MET A 90 1.63 15.29 -16.30
N ASN A 91 2.54 14.37 -16.64
CA ASN A 91 2.85 14.10 -18.04
C ASN A 91 1.79 13.15 -18.62
N ALA A 92 0.66 13.71 -19.05
CA ALA A 92 -0.45 12.92 -19.62
C ALA A 92 -0.03 12.07 -20.83
N ALA A 93 0.98 12.49 -21.60
CA ALA A 93 1.50 11.71 -22.72
C ALA A 93 2.30 10.47 -22.27
N ALA A 94 2.97 10.53 -21.11
CA ALA A 94 3.67 9.39 -20.53
C ALA A 94 2.71 8.40 -19.85
N PHE A 95 1.54 8.87 -19.41
CA PHE A 95 0.55 8.07 -18.68
C PHE A 95 -0.82 8.18 -19.35
N PRO A 96 -1.03 7.53 -20.51
CA PRO A 96 -2.33 7.52 -21.16
C PRO A 96 -3.36 6.78 -20.29
N PRO A 97 -4.61 7.27 -20.20
CA PRO A 97 -5.65 6.57 -19.48
C PRO A 97 -5.99 5.23 -20.13
N ALA A 98 -6.40 4.27 -19.31
CA ALA A 98 -6.99 3.05 -19.81
C ALA A 98 -8.29 3.37 -20.57
N PRO A 99 -8.56 2.74 -21.73
CA PRO A 99 -9.79 2.97 -22.46
C PRO A 99 -11.01 2.50 -21.65
N GLU A 100 -12.17 3.08 -21.94
CA GLU A 100 -13.43 2.63 -21.36
C GLU A 100 -13.68 1.16 -21.70
N GLY A 101 -14.17 0.39 -20.72
CA GLY A 101 -14.42 -1.05 -20.89
C GLY A 101 -13.17 -1.91 -21.03
N TRP A 102 -11.97 -1.39 -20.72
CA TRP A 102 -10.73 -2.17 -20.72
C TRP A 102 -10.86 -3.45 -19.90
N GLN A 103 -10.31 -4.55 -20.42
CA GLN A 103 -10.25 -5.85 -19.77
C GLN A 103 -8.85 -6.45 -19.92
N PRO A 104 -8.36 -7.21 -18.93
CA PRO A 104 -7.05 -7.84 -18.99
C PRO A 104 -7.02 -8.95 -20.05
N SER A 105 -5.97 -8.96 -20.86
CA SER A 105 -5.65 -10.10 -21.72
C SER A 105 -4.95 -11.20 -20.92
N LYS A 106 -4.84 -12.40 -21.51
CA LYS A 106 -4.03 -13.49 -20.93
C LYS A 106 -2.55 -13.08 -20.76
N ALA A 107 -2.03 -12.26 -21.67
CA ALA A 107 -0.68 -11.75 -21.59
C ALA A 107 -0.50 -10.78 -20.41
N ASP A 108 -1.52 -9.99 -20.09
CA ASP A 108 -1.49 -9.07 -18.94
C ASP A 108 -1.47 -9.86 -17.62
N VAL A 109 -2.29 -10.92 -17.50
CA VAL A 109 -2.29 -11.80 -16.33
C VAL A 109 -0.92 -12.48 -16.15
N ALA A 110 -0.34 -13.02 -17.23
CA ALA A 110 0.98 -13.63 -17.19
C ALA A 110 2.08 -12.61 -16.85
N GLY A 111 2.01 -11.41 -17.42
CA GLY A 111 2.96 -10.32 -17.17
C GLY A 111 2.94 -9.84 -15.71
N ALA A 112 1.75 -9.63 -15.16
CA ALA A 112 1.58 -9.23 -13.76
C ALA A 112 2.10 -10.32 -12.80
N THR A 113 1.78 -11.59 -13.06
CA THR A 113 2.24 -12.72 -12.23
C THR A 113 3.77 -12.84 -12.29
N LYS A 114 4.37 -12.72 -13.47
CA LYS A 114 5.83 -12.77 -13.63
C LYS A 114 6.53 -11.61 -12.92
N ALA A 115 5.95 -10.41 -12.94
CA ALA A 115 6.50 -9.26 -12.22
C ALA A 115 6.47 -9.47 -10.70
N PHE A 116 5.37 -10.02 -10.18
CA PHE A 116 5.26 -10.42 -8.77
C PHE A 116 6.34 -11.44 -8.38
N GLU A 117 6.50 -12.51 -9.17
CA GLU A 117 7.51 -13.54 -8.93
C GLU A 117 8.93 -12.96 -8.97
N ALA A 118 9.24 -12.15 -9.99
CA ALA A 118 10.57 -11.54 -10.13
C ALA A 118 10.93 -10.64 -8.95
N PHE A 119 9.96 -9.88 -8.43
CA PHE A 119 10.15 -9.01 -7.27
C PHE A 119 10.49 -9.82 -6.02
N TYR A 120 9.69 -10.83 -5.68
CA TYR A 120 9.93 -11.62 -4.47
C TYR A 120 11.15 -12.53 -4.60
N VAL A 121 11.46 -13.06 -5.78
CA VAL A 121 12.73 -13.77 -6.02
C VAL A 121 13.93 -12.86 -5.73
N ALA A 122 13.87 -11.58 -6.11
CA ALA A 122 14.92 -10.64 -5.78
C ALA A 122 15.01 -10.38 -4.26
N LEU A 123 13.88 -10.20 -3.57
CA LEU A 123 13.86 -10.02 -2.12
C LEU A 123 14.39 -11.25 -1.36
N ASP A 124 13.95 -12.45 -1.73
CA ASP A 124 14.36 -13.69 -1.08
C ASP A 124 15.84 -14.03 -1.33
N ALA A 125 16.40 -13.56 -2.44
CA ALA A 125 17.83 -13.63 -2.74
C ALA A 125 18.67 -12.53 -2.08
N GLY A 126 18.06 -11.66 -1.26
CA GLY A 126 18.73 -10.50 -0.64
C GLY A 126 19.16 -9.42 -1.63
N GLN A 127 18.60 -9.42 -2.84
CA GLN A 127 18.88 -8.45 -3.91
C GLN A 127 17.94 -7.24 -3.78
N TYR A 128 17.97 -6.57 -2.63
CA TYR A 128 17.04 -5.49 -2.30
C TYR A 128 17.11 -4.32 -3.28
N GLU A 129 18.29 -3.96 -3.75
CA GLU A 129 18.50 -2.90 -4.74
C GLU A 129 17.86 -3.28 -6.09
N ARG A 130 17.90 -4.56 -6.45
CA ARG A 130 17.24 -5.08 -7.66
C ARG A 130 15.72 -5.04 -7.51
N ALA A 131 15.19 -5.44 -6.35
CA ALA A 131 13.76 -5.35 -6.06
C ALA A 131 13.30 -3.88 -6.05
N ALA A 132 14.09 -2.99 -5.44
CA ALA A 132 13.87 -1.55 -5.41
C ALA A 132 13.77 -0.95 -6.82
N ALA A 133 14.65 -1.39 -7.74
CA ALA A 133 14.64 -0.95 -9.13
C ALA A 133 13.39 -1.40 -9.93
N MET A 134 12.56 -2.30 -9.40
CA MET A 134 11.29 -2.70 -10.03
C MET A 134 10.12 -1.78 -9.68
N PHE A 135 10.30 -0.87 -8.72
CA PHE A 135 9.29 0.14 -8.43
C PHE A 135 9.17 1.14 -9.58
N GLU A 136 7.97 1.66 -9.77
CA GLU A 136 7.76 2.74 -10.72
C GLU A 136 8.51 4.00 -10.26
N ALA A 137 8.92 4.83 -11.22
CA ALA A 137 9.74 6.01 -10.96
C ALA A 137 9.10 6.99 -9.96
N GLN A 138 7.77 7.03 -9.87
CA GLN A 138 7.06 7.88 -8.93
C GLN A 138 7.14 7.38 -7.50
N THR A 139 7.27 6.07 -7.30
CA THR A 139 7.44 5.42 -5.98
C THR A 139 8.92 5.29 -5.58
N ALA A 140 9.84 5.49 -6.53
CA ALA A 140 11.28 5.32 -6.32
C ALA A 140 11.95 6.36 -5.39
N ALA A 141 11.27 7.46 -5.05
CA ALA A 141 11.86 8.58 -4.29
C ALA A 141 12.28 8.24 -2.85
N HIS A 142 11.96 7.04 -2.34
CA HIS A 142 12.23 6.66 -0.95
C HIS A 142 12.61 5.19 -0.78
N LEU A 143 13.39 4.66 -1.73
CA LEU A 143 13.77 3.25 -1.70
C LEU A 143 14.82 2.94 -0.63
N ASP A 144 15.66 3.88 -0.19
CA ASP A 144 16.72 3.61 0.80
C ASP A 144 16.16 3.19 2.18
N PRO A 145 15.20 3.91 2.80
CA PRO A 145 14.54 3.45 4.03
C PRO A 145 13.83 2.11 3.84
N TRP A 146 13.16 1.93 2.69
CA TRP A 146 12.47 0.67 2.37
C TRP A 146 13.44 -0.51 2.30
N ILE A 147 14.61 -0.36 1.63
CA ILE A 147 15.64 -1.39 1.56
C ILE A 147 16.12 -1.79 2.97
N ALA A 148 16.31 -0.82 3.86
CA ALA A 148 16.73 -1.09 5.24
C ALA A 148 15.68 -1.88 6.02
N GLU A 149 14.40 -1.52 5.88
CA GLU A 149 13.27 -2.24 6.49
C GLU A 149 13.15 -3.67 5.96
N GLU A 150 13.21 -3.85 4.64
CA GLU A 150 13.13 -5.18 4.00
C GLU A 150 14.26 -6.11 4.42
N ARG A 151 15.47 -5.56 4.56
CA ARG A 151 16.62 -6.33 5.03
C ARG A 151 16.40 -6.89 6.43
N ASN A 152 15.83 -6.10 7.33
CA ASN A 152 15.52 -6.54 8.69
C ASN A 152 14.35 -7.53 8.73
N LYS A 153 13.33 -7.30 7.90
CA LYS A 153 12.11 -8.13 7.84
C LYS A 153 12.39 -9.53 7.27
N HIS A 154 13.07 -9.63 6.14
CA HIS A 154 13.28 -10.92 5.46
C HIS A 154 14.26 -11.84 6.18
N TRP A 155 15.16 -11.29 7.01
CA TRP A 155 16.09 -12.10 7.81
C TRP A 155 15.35 -13.05 8.78
N SER A 156 14.18 -12.68 9.29
CA SER A 156 13.46 -13.45 10.32
C SER A 156 12.46 -14.48 9.76
N LEU A 157 12.18 -14.48 8.45
CA LEU A 157 11.16 -15.34 7.84
C LEU A 157 11.61 -16.80 7.66
N GLY A 158 12.92 -17.05 7.50
CA GLY A 158 13.43 -18.38 7.18
C GLY A 158 13.00 -18.87 5.78
N ASN A 159 13.01 -20.19 5.56
CA ASN A 159 12.59 -20.75 4.28
C ASN A 159 11.06 -20.67 4.13
N GLY A 160 10.61 -20.47 2.90
CA GLY A 160 9.18 -20.44 2.61
C GLY A 160 8.86 -20.13 1.15
N SER A 161 7.57 -19.89 0.89
CA SER A 161 7.09 -19.54 -0.45
C SER A 161 5.90 -18.60 -0.37
N ARG A 162 5.59 -17.94 -1.49
CA ARG A 162 4.42 -17.07 -1.66
C ARG A 162 3.56 -17.58 -2.79
N LYS A 163 2.25 -17.41 -2.64
CA LYS A 163 1.25 -17.72 -3.67
C LYS A 163 0.25 -16.59 -3.80
N VAL A 164 0.03 -16.14 -5.04
CA VAL A 164 -1.06 -15.22 -5.37
C VAL A 164 -2.41 -15.89 -5.09
N THR A 165 -3.24 -15.24 -4.29
CA THR A 165 -4.58 -15.70 -3.88
C THR A 165 -5.70 -14.94 -4.58
N GLY A 166 -5.42 -13.76 -5.12
CA GLY A 166 -6.40 -12.95 -5.82
C GLY A 166 -5.75 -11.95 -6.77
N ILE A 167 -6.49 -11.62 -7.84
CA ILE A 167 -6.07 -10.67 -8.87
C ILE A 167 -7.25 -9.75 -9.14
N GLN A 168 -7.08 -8.45 -8.87
CA GLN A 168 -8.09 -7.44 -9.11
C GLN A 168 -7.53 -6.34 -10.02
N TRP A 169 -8.12 -6.20 -11.20
CA TRP A 169 -7.75 -5.15 -12.16
C TRP A 169 -8.57 -3.90 -11.90
N VAL A 170 -7.91 -2.75 -11.90
CA VAL A 170 -8.56 -1.45 -11.68
C VAL A 170 -8.05 -0.47 -12.75
N PRO A 171 -8.82 -0.25 -13.84
CA PRO A 171 -8.49 0.77 -14.82
C PRO A 171 -8.80 2.17 -14.26
N ASN A 172 -7.85 3.09 -14.40
CA ASN A 172 -7.91 4.48 -13.94
C ASN A 172 -8.40 4.62 -12.48
N PRO A 173 -7.75 3.97 -11.49
CA PRO A 173 -8.16 4.05 -10.10
C PRO A 173 -8.12 5.49 -9.60
N THR A 174 -9.18 5.91 -8.93
CA THR A 174 -9.20 7.18 -8.19
C THR A 174 -8.09 7.18 -7.13
N GLY A 175 -7.31 8.26 -7.06
CA GLY A 175 -6.23 8.42 -6.07
C GLY A 175 -4.89 7.80 -6.48
N ALA A 176 -4.80 7.13 -7.63
CA ALA A 176 -3.51 6.71 -8.17
C ALA A 176 -2.67 7.92 -8.63
N PRO A 177 -1.32 7.83 -8.59
CA PRO A 177 -0.44 8.94 -8.97
C PRO A 177 -0.67 9.44 -10.41
N HIS A 178 -1.07 8.53 -11.29
CA HIS A 178 -1.43 8.80 -12.68
C HIS A 178 -2.45 7.78 -13.21
N PRO A 179 -3.20 8.10 -14.28
CA PRO A 179 -4.15 7.17 -14.89
C PRO A 179 -3.43 6.00 -15.59
N GLY A 180 -4.23 5.01 -16.01
CA GLY A 180 -3.76 3.80 -16.67
C GLY A 180 -4.30 2.53 -16.02
N VAL A 181 -3.68 1.39 -16.29
CA VAL A 181 -4.14 0.09 -15.81
C VAL A 181 -3.32 -0.33 -14.60
N TYR A 182 -3.99 -0.60 -13.49
CA TYR A 182 -3.39 -1.15 -12.29
C TYR A 182 -3.95 -2.54 -12.00
N VAL A 183 -3.16 -3.36 -11.32
CA VAL A 183 -3.60 -4.64 -10.79
C VAL A 183 -3.15 -4.79 -9.35
N ARG A 184 -4.09 -5.17 -8.48
CA ARG A 184 -3.82 -5.56 -7.11
C ARG A 184 -3.76 -7.09 -7.05
N LEU A 185 -2.61 -7.60 -6.65
CA LEU A 185 -2.35 -9.02 -6.41
C LEU A 185 -2.34 -9.26 -4.91
N THR A 186 -3.34 -9.96 -4.39
CA THR A 186 -3.29 -10.46 -3.00
C THR A 186 -2.54 -11.77 -2.96
N PHE A 187 -1.80 -12.01 -1.87
CA PHE A 187 -1.02 -13.23 -1.71
C PHE A 187 -0.99 -13.68 -0.26
N ALA A 188 -0.74 -14.97 -0.10
CA ALA A 188 -0.39 -15.59 1.17
C ALA A 188 0.97 -16.27 1.03
N GLY A 189 1.69 -16.36 2.13
CA GLY A 189 2.95 -17.10 2.20
C GLY A 189 2.93 -18.13 3.32
N ASP A 190 3.81 -19.10 3.16
CA ASP A 190 4.08 -20.15 4.12
C ASP A 190 5.58 -20.12 4.40
N PHE A 191 5.95 -19.65 5.59
CA PHE A 191 7.33 -19.39 6.02
C PHE A 191 7.55 -19.98 7.42
N GLU A 192 8.69 -20.64 7.62
CA GLU A 192 9.05 -21.26 8.91
C GLU A 192 9.03 -20.25 10.07
N GLY A 193 9.46 -19.02 9.81
CA GLY A 193 9.56 -17.94 10.79
C GLY A 193 8.28 -17.13 10.99
N ALA A 194 7.18 -17.42 10.28
CA ALA A 194 5.95 -16.63 10.36
C ALA A 194 4.67 -17.48 10.20
N PRO A 195 3.93 -17.79 11.29
CA PRO A 195 2.64 -18.49 11.21
C PRO A 195 1.56 -17.74 10.41
N VAL A 196 1.75 -16.42 10.22
CA VAL A 196 0.94 -15.62 9.29
C VAL A 196 1.87 -14.78 8.43
N TYR A 197 1.78 -14.97 7.12
CA TYR A 197 2.39 -14.11 6.14
C TYR A 197 1.38 -13.89 5.00
N CYS A 198 1.01 -12.64 4.76
CA CYS A 198 0.08 -12.27 3.70
C CYS A 198 0.30 -10.83 3.26
N GLY A 199 -0.33 -10.43 2.17
CA GLY A 199 -0.21 -9.06 1.73
C GLY A 199 -0.87 -8.78 0.39
N ALA A 200 -0.55 -7.60 -0.13
CA ALA A 200 -0.97 -7.18 -1.44
C ALA A 200 0.12 -6.38 -2.14
N MET A 201 0.30 -6.67 -3.43
CA MET A 201 1.15 -5.91 -4.33
C MET A 201 0.27 -5.21 -5.36
N THR A 202 0.49 -3.92 -5.54
CA THR A 202 -0.11 -3.15 -6.63
C THR A 202 0.93 -2.98 -7.72
N LEU A 203 0.59 -3.39 -8.94
CA LEU A 203 1.41 -3.18 -10.13
C LEU A 203 0.73 -2.18 -11.05
N TYR A 204 1.54 -1.32 -11.67
CA TYR A 204 1.15 -0.46 -12.77
C TYR A 204 1.59 -1.08 -14.10
N ARG A 205 0.67 -1.16 -15.06
CA ARG A 205 0.97 -1.57 -16.43
C ARG A 205 1.46 -0.36 -17.23
N THR A 206 2.74 -0.33 -17.50
CA THR A 206 3.40 0.70 -18.33
C THR A 206 2.78 0.74 -19.75
N PRO A 207 2.93 1.87 -20.48
CA PRO A 207 2.45 1.97 -21.87
C PRO A 207 3.01 0.87 -22.79
N GLY A 208 4.24 0.40 -22.53
CA GLY A 208 4.86 -0.70 -23.26
C GLY A 208 4.35 -2.10 -22.89
N GLY A 209 3.41 -2.22 -21.94
CA GLY A 209 2.83 -3.49 -21.49
C GLY A 209 3.63 -4.23 -20.42
N ALA A 210 4.77 -3.69 -19.98
CA ALA A 210 5.49 -4.19 -18.82
C ALA A 210 4.81 -3.75 -17.52
N PHE A 211 5.13 -4.42 -16.41
CA PHE A 211 4.57 -4.14 -15.08
C PHE A 211 5.66 -3.63 -14.13
N ALA A 212 5.37 -2.52 -13.45
CA ALA A 212 6.21 -1.93 -12.42
C ALA A 212 5.48 -1.97 -11.07
N VAL A 213 6.23 -2.05 -9.96
CA VAL A 213 5.65 -2.05 -8.62
C VAL A 213 5.22 -0.63 -8.25
N ALA A 214 3.91 -0.44 -8.12
CA ALA A 214 3.31 0.82 -7.67
C ALA A 214 3.14 0.85 -6.14
N GLY A 215 3.06 -0.32 -5.51
CA GLY A 215 3.04 -0.46 -4.07
C GLY A 215 3.19 -1.90 -3.63
N ASN A 216 3.80 -2.11 -2.47
CA ASN A 216 3.91 -3.41 -1.83
C ASN A 216 3.52 -3.26 -0.36
N ARG A 217 2.68 -4.17 0.14
CA ARG A 217 2.31 -4.24 1.54
C ARG A 217 2.35 -5.69 1.99
N GLU A 218 3.06 -5.92 3.08
CA GLU A 218 3.17 -7.22 3.72
C GLU A 218 2.75 -7.13 5.17
N HIS A 219 2.07 -8.17 5.63
CA HIS A 219 1.67 -8.39 7.00
C HIS A 219 2.33 -9.68 7.47
N VAL A 220 3.11 -9.57 8.54
CA VAL A 220 3.91 -10.66 9.08
C VAL A 220 3.62 -10.76 10.57
N LEU A 221 3.19 -11.94 11.02
CA LEU A 221 3.16 -12.30 12.43
C LEU A 221 4.31 -13.29 12.67
N PRO A 222 5.44 -12.86 13.26
CA PRO A 222 6.62 -13.71 13.41
C PRO A 222 6.45 -14.74 14.54
N VAL A 223 7.07 -15.92 14.40
CA VAL A 223 7.10 -16.97 15.45
C VAL A 223 7.74 -16.46 16.74
N GLY A 224 8.71 -15.55 16.64
CA GLY A 224 9.41 -14.98 17.80
C GLY A 224 8.52 -14.19 18.77
N GLU A 225 7.31 -13.81 18.34
CA GLU A 225 6.30 -13.21 19.22
C GLU A 225 5.47 -14.25 20.00
N HIS A 226 5.70 -15.54 19.76
CA HIS A 226 4.99 -16.66 20.37
C HIS A 226 3.45 -16.53 20.33
N PRO A 227 2.84 -16.24 19.15
CA PRO A 227 1.41 -16.06 19.07
C PRO A 227 0.67 -17.37 19.32
N ASP A 228 -0.41 -17.32 20.10
CA ASP A 228 -1.32 -18.44 20.25
C ASP A 228 -2.29 -18.58 19.05
N ALA A 229 -3.07 -19.66 19.03
CA ALA A 229 -4.00 -19.94 17.94
C ALA A 229 -5.07 -18.85 17.77
N ALA A 230 -5.51 -18.22 18.87
CA ALA A 230 -6.51 -17.15 18.83
C ALA A 230 -5.93 -15.90 18.17
N ARG A 231 -4.69 -15.52 18.52
CA ARG A 231 -3.99 -14.39 17.91
C ARG A 231 -3.71 -14.62 16.43
N ILE A 232 -3.32 -15.82 16.05
CA ILE A 232 -3.12 -16.19 14.63
C ILE A 232 -4.43 -16.01 13.84
N ALA A 233 -5.55 -16.51 14.37
CA ALA A 233 -6.85 -16.40 13.72
C ALA A 233 -7.32 -14.94 13.60
N GLU A 234 -7.19 -14.16 14.68
CA GLU A 234 -7.51 -12.73 14.69
C GLU A 234 -6.69 -11.96 13.64
N TYR A 235 -5.37 -12.19 13.61
CA TYR A 235 -4.48 -11.50 12.69
C TYR A 235 -4.82 -11.83 11.22
N ARG A 236 -5.12 -13.09 10.91
CA ARG A 236 -5.56 -13.47 9.55
C ARG A 236 -6.84 -12.75 9.15
N ALA A 237 -7.85 -12.74 10.02
CA ALA A 237 -9.15 -12.10 9.74
C ALA A 237 -9.04 -10.58 9.53
N ASN A 238 -8.10 -9.93 10.22
CA ASN A 238 -7.97 -8.46 10.15
C ASN A 238 -7.04 -7.98 9.03
N TYR A 239 -6.06 -8.78 8.60
CA TYR A 239 -4.99 -8.31 7.72
C TYR A 239 -4.82 -9.13 6.42
N CYS A 240 -5.35 -10.35 6.33
CA CYS A 240 -5.13 -11.25 5.18
C CYS A 240 -6.36 -11.49 4.29
N GLU A 241 -7.56 -11.15 4.77
CA GLU A 241 -8.84 -11.27 4.05
C GLU A 241 -9.32 -9.91 3.53
#